data_AF-A0A7K9LN76-F1
#
_entry.id   AF-A0A7K9LN76-F1
#
_cell.length_a   1.000
_cell.length_b   1.000
_cell.length_c   1.000
_cell.angle_alpha   90.00
_cell.angle_beta   90.00
_cell.angle_gamma   90.00
#
_symmetry.space_group_name_H-M   'P 1'
#
loop_
_entity.id
_entity.type
_entity.pdbx_description
1 polymer ?
#
loop_
_entity_poly.entity_id
_entity_poly.type
_entity_poly.pdbx_seq_one_letter_code
_entity_poly.pdbx_strand_id
1 'polypeptide(L)'
;MLILRCPAQLQLLEETLRKSLPTTLPVLGSVMTVARGNPASHEVLVDSWPHFGIVLTRLRPEDHKDPRDYYTNQLSVFYREKGALQALLEDTEAVTKGRAFQILGLQDGLDEAVQEVASARGLKVE
;
A
#
# COMPACT_ATOMS: atom_id res chain seq x y z
N MET A 1 1.61 6.61 -9.03
CA MET A 1 0.54 6.33 -8.03
C MET A 1 -0.38 7.55 -7.88
N LEU A 2 -1.70 7.34 -7.86
CA LEU A 2 -2.73 8.34 -7.62
C LEU A 2 -3.24 8.25 -6.18
N ILE A 3 -3.42 9.37 -5.49
CA ILE A 3 -3.99 9.40 -4.13
C ILE A 3 -5.50 9.63 -4.23
N LEU A 4 -6.30 8.69 -3.72
CA LEU A 4 -7.76 8.82 -3.69
C LEU A 4 -8.19 9.64 -2.47
N ARG A 5 -8.82 10.78 -2.73
CA ARG A 5 -9.37 11.69 -1.70
C ARG A 5 -10.88 11.91 -1.83
N CYS A 6 -11.45 11.63 -3.00
CA CYS A 6 -12.86 11.83 -3.25
C CYS A 6 -13.69 10.81 -2.46
N PRO A 7 -14.67 11.23 -1.64
CA PRO A 7 -15.50 10.32 -0.85
C PRO A 7 -16.20 9.25 -1.70
N ALA A 8 -16.73 9.61 -2.87
CA ALA A 8 -17.40 8.66 -3.76
C ALA A 8 -16.44 7.60 -4.33
N GLN A 9 -15.18 7.99 -4.62
CA GLN A 9 -14.15 7.05 -5.08
C GLN A 9 -13.75 6.09 -3.96
N LEU A 10 -13.54 6.61 -2.76
CA LEU A 10 -13.19 5.81 -1.58
C LEU A 10 -14.31 4.83 -1.21
N GLN A 11 -15.57 5.25 -1.30
CA GLN A 11 -16.72 4.37 -1.06
C GLN A 11 -16.79 3.24 -2.11
N LEU A 12 -16.63 3.56 -3.40
CA LEU A 12 -16.61 2.55 -4.46
C LEU A 12 -15.45 1.56 -4.29
N LEU A 13 -14.29 2.06 -3.86
CA LEU A 13 -13.15 1.20 -3.53
C LEU A 13 -13.45 0.30 -2.34
N GLU A 14 -14.03 0.82 -1.25
CA GLU A 14 -14.44 0.04 -0.08
C GLU A 14 -15.38 -1.10 -0.49
N GLU A 15 -16.42 -0.81 -1.27
CA GLU A 15 -17.38 -1.81 -1.76
C GLU A 15 -16.72 -2.87 -2.65
N THR A 16 -15.76 -2.46 -3.49
CA THR A 16 -15.00 -3.38 -4.35
C THR A 16 -14.12 -4.30 -3.52
N LEU A 17 -13.38 -3.76 -2.54
CA LEU A 17 -12.48 -4.53 -1.69
C LEU A 17 -13.24 -5.53 -0.80
N ARG A 18 -14.43 -5.16 -0.29
CA ARG A 18 -15.27 -6.07 0.51
C ARG A 18 -15.62 -7.38 -0.20
N LYS A 19 -15.74 -7.37 -1.53
CA LYS A 19 -16.08 -8.56 -2.33
C LYS A 19 -14.95 -9.58 -2.42
N SER A 20 -13.72 -9.17 -2.12
CA SER A 20 -12.53 -10.01 -2.20
C SER A 20 -11.91 -10.27 -0.82
N LEU A 21 -12.72 -10.27 0.24
CA LEU A 21 -12.25 -10.73 1.54
C LEU A 21 -12.00 -12.25 1.51
N PRO A 22 -10.99 -12.76 2.24
CA PRO A 22 -10.17 -12.04 3.23
C PRO A 22 -8.93 -11.33 2.65
N THR A 23 -8.58 -11.51 1.38
CA THR A 23 -7.28 -11.04 0.83
C THR A 23 -7.13 -9.52 0.83
N THR A 24 -8.24 -8.77 0.79
CA THR A 24 -8.22 -7.30 0.86
C THR A 24 -8.20 -6.73 2.28
N LEU A 25 -8.25 -7.58 3.31
CA LEU A 25 -8.35 -7.15 4.71
C LEU A 25 -7.26 -6.13 5.13
N PRO A 26 -5.97 -6.27 4.73
CA PRO A 26 -4.91 -5.33 5.12
C PRO A 26 -5.16 -3.88 4.68
N VAL A 27 -5.79 -3.68 3.53
CA VAL A 27 -6.06 -2.33 3.00
C VAL A 27 -7.46 -1.83 3.35
N LEU A 28 -8.42 -2.73 3.56
CA LEU A 28 -9.83 -2.36 3.72
C LEU A 28 -10.06 -1.46 4.94
N GLY A 29 -9.45 -1.79 6.09
CA GLY A 29 -9.60 -0.97 7.31
C GLY A 29 -9.07 0.45 7.14
N SER A 30 -7.94 0.60 6.44
CA SER A 30 -7.36 1.91 6.14
C SER A 30 -8.24 2.70 5.17
N VAL A 31 -8.74 2.08 4.09
CA VAL A 31 -9.69 2.73 3.16
C VAL A 31 -10.94 3.18 3.90
N MET A 32 -11.47 2.34 4.79
CA MET A 32 -12.62 2.66 5.62
C MET A 32 -12.36 3.87 6.52
N THR A 33 -11.18 3.94 7.14
CA THR A 33 -10.77 5.04 8.02
C THR A 33 -10.64 6.35 7.24
N VAL A 34 -10.02 6.30 6.05
CA VAL A 34 -9.84 7.47 5.19
C VAL A 34 -11.19 7.99 4.68
N ALA A 35 -12.08 7.10 4.26
CA ALA A 35 -13.43 7.45 3.82
C ALA A 35 -14.27 8.13 4.92
N ARG A 36 -13.95 7.87 6.19
CA ARG A 36 -14.69 8.36 7.37
C ARG A 36 -13.97 9.52 8.09
N GLY A 37 -13.23 10.34 7.34
CA GLY A 37 -12.63 11.58 7.87
C GLY A 37 -11.15 11.48 8.23
N ASN A 38 -10.55 10.29 8.16
CA ASN A 38 -9.10 10.08 8.23
C ASN A 38 -8.37 10.67 9.47
N PRO A 39 -8.80 10.36 10.70
CA PRO A 39 -8.14 10.88 11.90
C PRO A 39 -6.70 10.35 12.06
N ALA A 40 -6.38 9.21 11.44
CA ALA A 40 -5.09 8.55 11.52
C ALA A 40 -4.10 9.03 10.45
N SER A 41 -4.41 10.08 9.67
CA SER A 41 -3.50 10.63 8.67
C SER A 41 -3.01 9.63 7.61
N HIS A 42 -3.85 8.69 7.19
CA HIS A 42 -3.48 7.70 6.17
C HIS A 42 -3.74 8.21 4.75
N GLU A 43 -3.02 7.67 3.78
CA GLU A 43 -3.27 7.85 2.35
C GLU A 43 -3.73 6.52 1.76
N VAL A 44 -4.66 6.60 0.81
CA VAL A 44 -5.05 5.50 -0.07
C VAL A 44 -4.52 5.82 -1.45
N LEU A 45 -3.65 4.97 -1.97
CA LEU A 45 -3.04 5.12 -3.28
C LEU A 45 -3.42 3.96 -4.20
N VAL A 46 -3.56 4.26 -5.48
CA VAL A 46 -3.79 3.27 -6.56
C VAL A 46 -2.89 3.57 -7.75
N ASP A 47 -2.59 2.56 -8.57
CA ASP A 47 -1.88 2.76 -9.84
C ASP A 47 -2.73 3.50 -10.87
N SER A 48 -4.02 3.18 -10.93
CA SER A 48 -4.99 3.77 -11.84
C SER A 48 -6.41 3.77 -11.25
N TRP A 49 -7.33 4.53 -11.83
CA TRP A 49 -8.71 4.62 -11.36
C TRP A 49 -9.68 4.79 -12.54
N PRO A 50 -10.85 4.12 -12.57
CA PRO A 50 -11.41 3.21 -11.54
C PRO A 50 -10.88 1.77 -11.61
N HIS A 51 -10.18 1.39 -12.68
CA HIS A 51 -9.68 0.04 -12.89
C HIS A 51 -8.25 -0.13 -12.36
N PHE A 52 -8.10 -0.19 -11.04
CA PHE A 52 -6.79 -0.35 -10.40
C PHE A 52 -6.26 -1.79 -10.47
N GLY A 53 -4.94 -1.93 -10.63
CA GLY A 53 -4.20 -3.17 -10.43
C GLY A 53 -3.68 -3.34 -9.00
N ILE A 54 -3.43 -2.23 -8.29
CA ILE A 54 -2.94 -2.23 -6.91
C ILE A 54 -3.59 -1.13 -6.06
N VAL A 55 -3.75 -1.43 -4.77
CA VAL A 55 -4.11 -0.51 -3.70
C VAL A 55 -3.00 -0.56 -2.67
N LEU A 56 -2.50 0.60 -2.30
CA LEU A 56 -1.56 0.78 -1.21
C LEU A 56 -2.18 1.71 -0.18
N THR A 57 -2.06 1.38 1.09
CA THR A 57 -2.37 2.30 2.18
C THR A 57 -1.17 2.48 3.09
N ARG A 58 -0.90 3.71 3.49
CA ARG A 58 0.22 4.07 4.36
C ARG A 58 -0.13 5.28 5.21
N LEU A 59 0.62 5.52 6.27
CA LEU A 59 0.60 6.83 6.94
C LEU A 59 1.17 7.90 5.98
N ARG A 60 0.70 9.14 6.07
CA ARG A 60 1.27 10.26 5.29
C ARG A 60 2.78 10.39 5.57
N PRO A 61 3.64 10.47 4.55
CA PRO A 61 5.09 10.58 4.74
C PRO A 61 5.53 11.74 5.65
N GLU A 62 4.76 12.82 5.67
CA GLU A 62 5.02 14.04 6.47
C GLU A 62 4.76 13.82 7.97
N ASP A 63 3.90 12.87 8.31
CA ASP A 63 3.56 12.52 9.69
C ASP A 63 4.58 11.54 10.31
N HIS A 64 5.55 11.05 9.52
CA HIS A 64 6.63 10.19 10.01
C HIS A 64 7.86 10.99 10.45
N LYS A 65 8.19 10.88 11.73
CA LYS A 65 9.32 11.62 12.34
C LYS A 65 10.68 10.94 12.18
N ASP A 66 10.73 9.60 12.22
CA ASP A 66 11.97 8.84 12.12
C ASP A 66 12.02 8.06 10.78
N PRO A 67 13.03 8.26 9.92
CA PRO A 67 13.19 7.49 8.68
C PRO A 67 13.59 6.03 8.88
N ARG A 68 14.01 5.61 10.08
CA ARG A 68 14.41 4.22 10.41
C ARG A 68 13.30 3.42 11.07
N ASP A 69 12.23 4.08 11.51
CA ASP A 69 11.09 3.44 12.15
C ASP A 69 10.21 2.75 11.09
N TYR A 70 10.57 1.51 10.77
CA TYR A 70 9.80 0.68 9.84
C TYR A 70 8.46 0.22 10.43
N TYR A 71 8.28 0.28 11.75
CA TYR A 71 7.05 -0.16 12.42
C TYR A 71 5.93 0.84 12.17
N THR A 72 6.21 2.14 12.30
CA THR A 72 5.21 3.18 11.97
C THR A 72 5.06 3.39 10.47
N ASN A 73 6.11 3.12 9.70
CA ASN A 73 6.07 3.15 8.23
C ASN A 73 5.57 1.83 7.62
N GLN A 74 4.36 1.43 8.02
CA GLN A 74 3.71 0.24 7.49
C GLN A 74 2.99 0.57 6.17
N LEU A 75 3.32 -0.18 5.12
CA LEU A 75 2.65 -0.22 3.83
C LEU A 75 1.72 -1.43 3.79
N SER A 76 0.41 -1.22 3.72
CA SER A 76 -0.52 -2.32 3.48
C SER A 76 -0.92 -2.35 2.01
N VAL A 77 -0.86 -3.51 1.37
CA VAL A 77 -1.05 -3.65 -0.07
C VAL A 77 -2.12 -4.67 -0.42
N PHE A 78 -2.86 -4.38 -1.48
CA PHE A 78 -3.67 -5.33 -2.23
C PHE A 78 -3.35 -5.17 -3.71
N TYR A 79 -3.09 -6.25 -4.42
CA TYR A 79 -2.73 -6.27 -5.83
C TYR A 79 -3.46 -7.41 -6.52
N ARG A 80 -3.89 -7.18 -7.75
CA ARG A 80 -4.56 -8.18 -8.59
C ARG A 80 -3.57 -9.10 -9.29
N GLU A 81 -2.40 -8.57 -9.64
CA GLU A 81 -1.36 -9.27 -10.39
C GLU A 81 0.02 -8.97 -9.78
N LYS A 82 0.91 -9.97 -9.79
CA LYS A 82 2.28 -9.86 -9.25
C LYS A 82 3.06 -8.71 -9.92
N GLY A 83 2.82 -8.45 -11.21
CA GLY A 83 3.47 -7.36 -11.94
C GLY A 83 3.18 -5.97 -11.34
N ALA A 84 1.97 -5.75 -10.81
CA ALA A 84 1.64 -4.47 -10.17
C ALA A 84 2.39 -4.29 -8.84
N LEU A 85 2.60 -5.38 -8.09
CA LEU A 85 3.43 -5.37 -6.88
C LEU A 85 4.90 -5.11 -7.23
N GLN A 86 5.45 -5.80 -8.24
CA GLN A 86 6.83 -5.59 -8.68
C GLN A 86 7.07 -4.15 -9.12
N ALA A 87 6.18 -3.58 -9.94
CA ALA A 87 6.26 -2.18 -10.36
C ALA A 87 6.22 -1.21 -9.16
N LEU A 88 5.39 -1.46 -8.16
CA LEU A 88 5.36 -0.67 -6.92
C LEU A 88 6.69 -0.76 -6.15
N LEU A 89 7.24 -1.96 -6.03
CA LEU A 89 8.49 -2.21 -5.31
C LEU A 89 9.70 -1.65 -6.07
N GLU A 90 9.69 -1.63 -7.39
CA GLU A 90 10.68 -0.95 -8.22
C GLU A 90 10.57 0.58 -8.11
N ASP A 91 9.37 1.13 -7.98
CA ASP A 91 9.15 2.55 -7.71
C ASP A 91 9.11 2.87 -6.21
N THR A 92 9.91 2.16 -5.40
CA THR A 92 9.93 2.37 -3.95
C THR A 92 10.34 3.80 -3.57
N GLU A 93 11.18 4.47 -4.36
CA GLU A 93 11.61 5.83 -4.04
C GLU A 93 10.42 6.82 -4.03
N ALA A 94 9.48 6.69 -4.97
CA ALA A 94 8.27 7.53 -4.97
C ALA A 94 7.33 7.23 -3.79
N VAL A 95 7.44 6.02 -3.21
CA VAL A 95 6.50 5.51 -2.22
C VAL A 95 7.03 5.61 -0.79
N THR A 96 8.31 5.40 -0.56
CA THR A 96 8.89 5.39 0.79
C THR A 96 9.86 6.54 1.01
N LYS A 97 10.25 7.27 -0.06
CA LYS A 97 11.23 8.37 -0.02
C LYS A 97 12.53 7.98 0.73
N GLY A 98 13.02 6.76 0.51
CA GLY A 98 14.26 6.26 1.11
C GLY A 98 14.16 5.90 2.60
N ARG A 99 12.95 5.69 3.13
CA ARG A 99 12.71 5.28 4.52
C ARG A 99 12.62 3.76 4.65
N ALA A 100 13.00 3.23 5.81
CA ALA A 100 12.73 1.84 6.17
C ALA A 100 11.21 1.65 6.35
N PHE A 101 10.66 0.51 5.94
CA PHE A 101 9.22 0.24 5.97
C PHE A 101 8.92 -1.23 6.19
N GLN A 102 7.74 -1.51 6.71
CA GLN A 102 7.15 -2.85 6.72
C GLN A 102 6.13 -2.95 5.60
N ILE A 103 6.05 -4.08 4.89
CA ILE A 103 4.99 -4.34 3.93
C ILE A 103 4.07 -5.46 4.45
N LEU A 104 2.76 -5.25 4.33
CA LEU A 104 1.73 -6.18 4.76
C LEU A 104 0.75 -6.45 3.60
N GLY A 105 0.60 -7.71 3.23
CA GLY A 105 -0.38 -8.18 2.27
C GLY A 105 -0.75 -9.62 2.56
N LEU A 106 -1.85 -10.11 1.97
CA LEU A 106 -2.33 -11.49 2.17
C LEU A 106 -2.36 -12.31 0.89
N GLN A 107 -1.83 -11.78 -0.21
CA GLN A 107 -1.82 -12.49 -1.49
C GLN A 107 -0.49 -13.21 -1.69
N ASP A 108 -0.59 -14.39 -2.30
CA ASP A 108 0.54 -15.24 -2.66
C ASP A 108 1.54 -14.48 -3.56
N GLY A 109 2.82 -14.77 -3.41
CA GLY A 109 3.86 -14.13 -4.22
C GLY A 109 4.46 -12.86 -3.61
N LEU A 110 3.96 -12.40 -2.45
CA LEU A 110 4.46 -11.20 -1.78
C LEU A 110 5.92 -11.39 -1.35
N ASP A 111 6.23 -12.47 -0.63
CA ASP A 111 7.56 -12.73 -0.11
C ASP A 111 8.57 -12.91 -1.25
N GLU A 112 8.21 -13.66 -2.29
CA GLU A 112 9.07 -13.84 -3.45
C GLU A 112 9.33 -12.52 -4.18
N ALA A 113 8.31 -11.69 -4.38
CA ALA A 113 8.48 -10.39 -5.05
C ALA A 113 9.34 -9.43 -4.22
N VAL A 114 9.14 -9.39 -2.90
CA VAL A 114 9.93 -8.56 -1.98
C VAL A 114 11.39 -9.02 -2.00
N GLN A 115 11.63 -10.33 -1.90
CA GLN A 115 12.98 -10.89 -1.91
C GLN A 115 13.70 -10.64 -3.25
N GLU A 116 12.99 -10.78 -4.38
CA GLU A 116 13.51 -10.52 -5.72
C GLU A 116 13.98 -9.07 -5.88
N VAL A 117 13.11 -8.11 -5.54
CA VAL A 117 13.44 -6.67 -5.65
C VAL A 117 14.52 -6.27 -4.65
N ALA A 118 14.46 -6.77 -3.41
CA ALA A 118 15.47 -6.49 -2.41
C ALA A 118 16.85 -7.01 -2.84
N SER A 119 16.91 -8.25 -3.35
CA SER A 119 18.16 -8.84 -3.85
C SER A 119 18.72 -8.04 -5.03
N ALA A 120 17.87 -7.61 -5.97
CA ALA A 120 18.28 -6.77 -7.10
C ALA A 120 18.83 -5.39 -6.66
N ARG A 121 18.40 -4.88 -5.50
CA ARG A 121 18.84 -3.59 -4.95
C ARG A 121 19.91 -3.70 -3.87
N GLY A 122 20.34 -4.91 -3.51
CA GLY A 122 21.25 -5.15 -2.39
C GLY A 122 20.67 -4.73 -1.03
N LEU A 123 19.34 -4.74 -0.89
CA LEU A 123 18.64 -4.45 0.36
C LEU A 123 18.49 -5.71 1.20
N LYS A 124 18.49 -5.53 2.52
CA LYS A 124 18.23 -6.62 3.49
C LYS A 124 16.73 -6.70 3.77
N VAL A 125 16.17 -7.90 3.64
CA VAL A 125 14.82 -8.26 4.12
C VAL A 125 14.99 -9.01 5.43
N GLU A 126 14.13 -8.72 6.42
CA GLU A 126 14.11 -9.36 7.74
C GLU A 126 12.78 -10.05 8.00
#